data_AF-A0A316I195-F1
#
_entry.id   AF-A0A316I195-F1
#
_cell.length_a   1.000
_cell.length_b   1.000
_cell.length_c   1.000
_cell.angle_alpha   90.00
_cell.angle_beta   90.00
_cell.angle_gamma   90.00
#
_symmetry.space_group_name_H-M   'P 1'
#
loop_
_entity.id
_entity.type
_entity.pdbx_description
1 polymer ?
#
loop_
_entity_poly.entity_id
_entity_poly.type
_entity_poly.pdbx_seq_one_letter_code
_entity_poly.pdbx_strand_id
1 'polypeptide(L)'
;MLYDCPYAVSAGSYLLEMLTPEETDEFRRHTLQCVYCQGEIVSLLPGALFLQELRAGILAADQHLCTDRPALTTVAARELRWVFTHG
;
A
#
# COMPACT_ATOMS: atom_id res chain seq x y z
N MET A 1 -0.70 -17.39 -29.63
CA MET A 1 -0.07 -16.58 -28.56
C MET A 1 -0.46 -15.14 -28.86
N LEU A 2 -1.36 -14.54 -28.07
CA LEU A 2 -1.69 -13.13 -28.28
C LEU A 2 -0.55 -12.31 -27.69
N TYR A 3 0.05 -11.50 -28.56
CA TYR A 3 1.13 -10.56 -28.34
C TYR A 3 0.88 -9.69 -27.10
N ASP A 4 1.91 -9.53 -26.27
CA ASP A 4 1.91 -8.55 -25.18
C ASP A 4 1.54 -7.17 -25.74
N CYS A 5 0.71 -6.43 -25.02
CA CYS A 5 0.37 -5.07 -25.41
C CYS A 5 1.61 -4.16 -25.27
N PRO A 6 2.06 -3.45 -26.32
CA PRO A 6 3.24 -2.59 -26.25
C PRO A 6 2.95 -1.23 -25.57
N TYR A 7 1.80 -1.09 -24.92
CA TYR A 7 1.42 0.14 -24.24
C TYR A 7 2.30 0.34 -23.00
N ALA A 8 2.89 1.54 -22.87
CA ALA A 8 3.92 1.80 -21.86
C ALA A 8 3.39 1.77 -20.42
N VAL A 9 2.10 2.06 -20.24
CA VAL A 9 1.44 2.08 -18.92
C VAL A 9 0.94 0.68 -18.58
N SER A 10 1.31 0.18 -17.40
CA SER A 10 0.89 -1.14 -16.93
C SER A 10 -0.50 -1.11 -16.27
N ALA A 11 -1.25 -2.22 -16.41
CA ALA A 11 -2.52 -2.43 -15.72
C ALA A 11 -2.38 -2.37 -14.19
N GLY A 12 -1.24 -2.80 -13.64
CA GLY A 12 -0.97 -2.75 -12.20
C GLY A 12 -0.89 -1.32 -11.67
N SER A 13 -0.13 -0.45 -12.36
CA SER A 13 -0.02 0.97 -11.99
C SER A 13 -1.37 1.68 -12.04
N TYR A 14 -2.20 1.35 -13.04
CA TYR A 14 -3.58 1.84 -13.14
C TYR A 14 -4.43 1.41 -11.94
N LEU A 15 -4.44 0.12 -11.60
CA LEU A 15 -5.26 -0.42 -10.51
C LEU A 15 -4.83 0.07 -9.12
N LEU A 16 -3.54 0.35 -8.94
CA LEU A 16 -3.00 0.87 -7.68
C LEU A 16 -3.06 2.39 -7.57
N GLU A 17 -3.73 3.07 -8.51
CA GLU A 17 -3.89 4.53 -8.53
C GLU A 17 -2.54 5.28 -8.49
N MET A 18 -1.52 4.72 -9.14
CA MET A 18 -0.16 5.28 -9.18
C MET A 18 0.09 6.18 -10.39
N LEU A 19 -0.87 6.25 -11.31
CA LEU A 19 -0.79 7.04 -12.52
C LEU A 19 -1.23 8.49 -12.29
N THR A 20 -0.74 9.40 -13.12
CA THR A 20 -1.34 10.74 -13.15
C THR A 20 -2.78 10.67 -13.67
N PRO A 21 -3.62 11.70 -13.45
CA PRO A 21 -4.96 11.76 -14.03
C PRO A 21 -4.95 11.61 -15.56
N GLU A 22 -3.97 12.24 -16.23
CA GLU A 22 -3.84 12.19 -17.69
C GLU A 22 -3.52 10.77 -18.18
N GLU A 23 -2.56 10.10 -17.53
CA GLU A 23 -2.20 8.71 -17.82
C GLU A 23 -3.36 7.75 -17.54
N THR A 24 -4.12 8.01 -16.48
CA THR A 24 -5.30 7.22 -16.12
C THR A 24 -6.37 7.29 -17.20
N ASP A 25 -6.66 8.50 -17.71
CA ASP A 25 -7.63 8.70 -18.79
C ASP A 25 -7.15 8.13 -20.12
N GLU A 26 -5.85 8.21 -20.40
CA GLU A 26 -5.24 7.59 -21.58
C GLU A 26 -5.35 6.06 -21.53
N PHE A 27 -4.96 5.44 -20.42
CA PHE A 27 -5.04 4.00 -20.22
C PHE A 27 -6.49 3.50 -20.23
N ARG A 28 -7.43 4.26 -19.64
CA ARG A 28 -8.87 3.96 -19.72
C ARG A 28 -9.36 3.92 -21.17
N ARG A 29 -8.96 4.88 -22.01
CA ARG A 29 -9.34 4.85 -23.44
C ARG A 29 -8.70 3.68 -24.18
N HIS A 30 -7.43 3.36 -23.89
CA HIS A 30 -6.73 2.23 -24.48
C HIS A 30 -7.42 0.88 -24.17
N THR A 31 -7.77 0.66 -22.89
CA THR A 31 -8.37 -0.60 -22.43
C THR A 31 -9.72 -0.91 -23.06
N LEU A 32 -10.48 0.10 -23.52
CA LEU A 32 -11.74 -0.11 -24.26
C LEU A 32 -11.54 -0.92 -25.55
N GLN A 33 -10.34 -0.89 -26.14
CA GLN A 33 -10.05 -1.53 -27.42
C GLN A 33 -8.97 -2.63 -27.33
N CYS A 34 -8.38 -2.85 -26.16
CA CYS A 34 -7.29 -3.80 -25.96
C CYS A 34 -7.70 -4.97 -25.06
N VAL A 35 -8.02 -6.11 -25.67
CA VAL A 35 -8.41 -7.34 -24.95
C VAL A 35 -7.31 -7.86 -24.02
N TYR A 36 -6.03 -7.67 -24.38
CA TYR A 36 -4.91 -8.05 -23.54
C TYR A 36 -4.93 -7.28 -22.20
N CYS A 37 -4.98 -5.95 -22.25
CA CYS A 37 -5.02 -5.12 -21.04
C CYS A 37 -6.31 -5.34 -20.23
N GLN A 38 -7.44 -5.63 -20.88
CA GLN A 38 -8.66 -6.05 -20.17
C GLN A 38 -8.41 -7.35 -19.37
N GLY A 39 -7.78 -8.35 -20.00
CA GLY A 39 -7.43 -9.61 -19.35
C GLY A 39 -6.44 -9.44 -18.20
N GLU A 40 -5.43 -8.59 -18.37
CA GLU A 40 -4.50 -8.25 -17.29
C GLU A 40 -5.19 -7.57 -16.11
N ILE A 41 -6.10 -6.61 -16.37
CA ILE A 41 -6.89 -5.98 -15.30
C ILE A 41 -7.64 -7.04 -14.50
N VAL A 42 -8.38 -7.93 -15.16
CA VAL A 42 -9.13 -8.99 -14.49
C VAL A 42 -8.21 -9.89 -13.68
N SER A 43 -7.03 -10.21 -14.22
CA SER A 43 -6.06 -11.09 -13.56
C SER A 43 -5.43 -10.45 -12.32
N LEU A 44 -5.17 -9.13 -12.37
CA LEU A 44 -4.49 -8.40 -11.30
C LEU A 44 -5.44 -7.81 -10.25
N LEU A 45 -6.73 -7.64 -10.57
CA LEU A 45 -7.71 -6.98 -9.71
C LEU A 45 -7.76 -7.53 -8.27
N PRO A 46 -7.79 -8.87 -8.03
CA PRO A 46 -7.82 -9.39 -6.66
C PRO A 46 -6.60 -8.97 -5.83
N GLY A 47 -5.41 -8.99 -6.43
CA GLY A 47 -4.18 -8.57 -5.77
C GLY A 47 -4.15 -7.07 -5.51
N ALA A 48 -4.65 -6.26 -6.46
CA ALA A 48 -4.74 -4.82 -6.30
C ALA A 48 -5.67 -4.43 -5.14
N LEU A 49 -6.84 -5.06 -5.02
CA LEU A 49 -7.78 -4.82 -3.91
C LEU A 49 -7.13 -5.14 -2.55
N PHE A 50 -6.44 -6.28 -2.44
CA PHE A 50 -5.71 -6.62 -1.23
C PHE A 50 -4.65 -5.58 -0.86
N LEU A 51 -3.90 -5.08 -1.84
CA LEU A 51 -2.88 -4.06 -1.61
C LEU A 51 -3.49 -2.71 -1.20
N GLN A 52 -4.65 -2.35 -1.75
CA GLN A 52 -5.38 -1.15 -1.35
C GLN A 52 -5.85 -1.24 0.11
N GLU A 53 -6.41 -2.37 0.52
CA GLU A 53 -6.80 -2.62 1.91
C GLU A 53 -5.60 -2.57 2.86
N LEU A 54 -4.50 -3.22 2.49
CA LEU A 54 -3.26 -3.21 3.27
C LEU A 54 -2.73 -1.78 3.43
N ARG A 55 -2.71 -1.00 2.34
CA ARG A 55 -2.29 0.41 2.36
C ARG A 55 -3.18 1.25 3.28
N ALA A 56 -4.50 1.06 3.22
CA ALA A 56 -5.43 1.75 4.11
C ALA A 56 -5.16 1.41 5.58
N GLY A 57 -4.90 0.14 5.89
CA GLY A 57 -4.52 -0.32 7.23
C GLY A 57 -3.22 0.32 7.73
N ILE A 58 -2.20 0.40 6.87
CA ILE A 58 -0.93 1.05 7.20
C ILE A 58 -1.14 2.54 7.51
N LEU A 59 -1.89 3.26 6.66
CA LEU A 59 -2.17 4.69 6.86
C LEU A 59 -2.97 4.93 8.14
N ALA A 60 -3.95 4.07 8.44
CA ALA A 60 -4.72 4.15 9.67
C ALA A 60 -3.83 3.91 10.90
N ALA A 61 -2.96 2.91 10.88
CA ALA A 61 -2.04 2.63 11.98
C ALA A 61 -1.06 3.79 12.22
N ASP A 62 -0.52 4.39 11.16
CA ASP A 62 0.37 5.55 11.26
C ASP A 62 -0.32 6.77 11.89
N GLN A 63 -1.60 7.01 11.54
CA GLN A 63 -2.41 8.04 12.18
C GLN A 63 -2.62 7.77 13.68
N HIS A 64 -2.91 6.52 14.07
CA HIS A 64 -3.09 6.17 15.49
C HIS A 64 -1.82 6.43 16.29
N LEU A 65 -0.64 6.05 15.77
CA LEU A 65 0.64 6.34 16.44
C LEU A 65 0.90 7.84 16.63
N CYS A 66 0.42 8.69 15.73
CA CYS A 66 0.55 10.14 15.85
C CYS A 66 -0.50 10.77 16.79
N THR A 67 -1.68 10.18 16.91
CA THR A 67 -2.78 10.71 17.73
C THR A 67 -2.68 10.25 19.19
N ASP A 68 -2.27 8.99 19.40
CA ASP A 68 -1.95 8.41 20.71
C ASP A 68 -0.52 8.75 21.12
N ARG A 69 -0.09 10.01 20.97
CA ARG A 69 1.10 10.45 21.70
C ARG A 69 0.74 10.26 23.18
N PRO A 70 1.35 9.30 23.90
CA PRO A 70 1.10 9.21 25.32
C PRO A 70 1.54 10.56 25.85
N ALA A 71 0.63 11.32 26.48
CA ALA A 71 1.06 12.39 27.35
C ALA A 71 2.13 11.74 28.22
N LEU A 72 3.38 12.22 28.12
CA LEU A 72 4.52 11.73 28.87
C LEU A 72 4.21 11.97 30.34
N THR A 73 3.39 11.11 30.94
CA THR A 73 3.26 10.99 32.37
C THR A 73 4.59 10.41 32.77
N THR A 74 5.41 11.26 33.35
CA THR A 74 6.67 10.96 34.00
C THR A 74 6.50 9.74 34.89
N VAL A 75 6.73 8.55 34.33
CA VAL A 75 6.94 7.34 35.12
C VAL A 75 8.30 7.56 35.77
N ALA A 76 8.26 7.98 37.03
CA ALA A 76 9.43 8.06 37.87
C ALA A 76 10.18 6.73 37.76
N ALA A 77 11.40 6.79 37.21
CA ALA A 77 12.30 5.65 37.09
C ALA A 77 12.54 5.09 38.50
N ARG A 78 11.82 4.01 38.82
CA ARG A 78 12.05 3.26 40.04
C ARG A 78 13.27 2.37 39.75
N GLU A 79 14.44 2.80 40.21
CA GLU A 79 15.70 2.07 40.02
C GLU A 79 15.55 0.62 40.46
N LEU A 80 15.66 -0.31 39.52
CA LEU A 80 15.89 -1.72 39.82
C LEU A 80 17.37 -1.89 40.14
N ARG A 81 17.74 -1.72 41.41
CA ARG A 81 19.05 -2.15 41.93
C ARG A 81 19.13 -3.68 41.89
N TRP A 82 19.82 -4.20 40.88
CA TRP A 82 20.27 -5.59 40.89
C TRP A 82 21.41 -5.73 41.91
N VAL A 83 21.11 -6.32 43.05
CA VAL A 83 22.13 -6.77 44.01
C VAL A 83 22.64 -8.12 43.51
N PHE A 84 23.82 -8.13 42.89
CA PHE A 84 24.56 -9.37 42.66
C PHE A 84 25.13 -9.83 43.99
N THR A 85 24.52 -10.84 44.61
CA THR A 85 25.14 -11.62 45.68
C THR A 85 26.07 -12.65 45.06
N HIS A 86 27.38 -12.50 45.32
CA HIS A 86 28.38 -13.52 45.04
C HIS A 86 28.19 -14.74 45.95
N GLY A 87 28.35 -15.93 45.38
CA GLY A 87 28.54 -17.21 46.06
C GLY A 87 29.53 -18.04 45.26
#